data_AF-A0A382VJ19-F1
#
_entry.id   AF-A0A382VJ19-F1
#
_cell.length_a   1.000
_cell.length_b   1.000
_cell.length_c   1.000
_cell.angle_alpha   90.00
_cell.angle_beta   90.00
_cell.angle_gamma   90.00
#
_symmetry.space_group_name_H-M   'P 1'
#
loop_
_entity.id
_entity.type
_entity.pdbx_description
1 polymer ?
#
loop_
_entity_poly.entity_id
_entity_poly.type
_entity_poly.pdbx_seq_one_letter_code
_entity_poly.pdbx_strand_id
1 'polypeptide(L)'
;MQAGQIGGAALDVYETEPLAADSPLRQCPNLILTPHLGASTAEAQDNVGLEVAQGIADYLQHGSLMNSINMPSLDAQTSAKVQPYLRLGERMGLLLSRLGQAGTERLVITYGGLATELPGDPIARAIIKGFLGTAMGEEVNLVNVRAMAKERGLIVEEIKSSEQVDFKEWLHIRAWAGEQKVSVAGSFFGLAQHPRIVRLNSQPVEIVPEGILFMMSNKDRPGIVGHLGSVLGNHSVNIANMSLGRDREGGEALTALNIDSVPSPECLAELEADPDINNIRIVQ
;
A
#
# COMPACT_ATOMS: atom_id res chain seq x y z
N MET A 1 -23.83 -43.95 5.03
CA MET A 1 -23.71 -45.08 4.06
C MET A 1 -23.74 -46.43 4.78
N GLN A 2 -22.88 -46.67 5.78
CA GLN A 2 -22.86 -47.94 6.53
C GLN A 2 -24.18 -48.30 7.23
N ALA A 3 -24.89 -47.32 7.80
CA ALA A 3 -26.21 -47.52 8.40
C ALA A 3 -27.36 -47.70 7.38
N GLY A 4 -27.06 -47.84 6.08
CA GLY A 4 -28.06 -48.06 5.02
C GLY A 4 -28.96 -46.86 4.69
N GLN A 5 -28.82 -45.73 5.40
CA GLN A 5 -29.63 -44.52 5.18
C GLN A 5 -29.37 -43.82 3.83
N ILE A 6 -28.19 -44.04 3.25
CA ILE A 6 -27.78 -43.47 1.95
C ILE A 6 -27.54 -44.64 1.01
N GLY A 7 -28.35 -44.72 -0.05
CA GLY A 7 -28.32 -45.80 -1.04
C GLY A 7 -27.06 -45.81 -1.91
N GLY A 8 -26.45 -44.64 -2.16
CA GLY A 8 -25.16 -44.51 -2.84
C GLY A 8 -24.71 -43.04 -2.93
N ALA A 9 -23.45 -42.82 -3.29
CA ALA A 9 -22.89 -41.49 -3.53
C ALA A 9 -21.69 -41.56 -4.51
N ALA A 10 -21.29 -40.40 -5.04
CA ALA A 10 -20.07 -40.23 -5.83
C ALA A 10 -19.33 -38.96 -5.38
N LEU A 11 -18.02 -39.05 -5.19
CA LEU A 11 -17.17 -37.95 -4.74
C LEU A 11 -15.99 -37.77 -5.70
N ASP A 12 -15.78 -36.53 -6.13
CA ASP A 12 -14.63 -36.14 -6.96
C ASP A 12 -13.58 -35.33 -6.17
N VAL A 13 -13.98 -34.66 -5.08
CA VAL A 13 -13.11 -33.80 -4.27
C VAL A 13 -13.08 -34.25 -2.81
N TYR A 14 -11.97 -33.98 -2.12
CA TYR A 14 -11.73 -34.40 -0.74
C TYR A 14 -11.23 -33.24 0.13
N GLU A 15 -11.42 -33.34 1.45
CA GLU A 15 -10.93 -32.32 2.40
C GLU A 15 -9.41 -32.21 2.40
N THR A 16 -8.72 -33.34 2.21
CA THR A 16 -7.27 -33.38 2.01
C THR A 16 -6.98 -34.23 0.78
N GLU A 17 -6.25 -33.65 -0.18
CA GLU A 17 -5.88 -34.30 -1.42
C GLU A 17 -4.35 -34.51 -1.48
N PRO A 18 -3.88 -35.73 -1.80
CA PRO A 18 -4.64 -36.92 -2.23
C PRO A 18 -5.38 -37.62 -1.09
N LEU A 19 -6.52 -38.27 -1.41
CA LEU A 19 -7.28 -39.06 -0.43
C LEU A 19 -6.40 -40.15 0.20
N ALA A 20 -6.27 -40.11 1.53
CA ALA A 20 -5.48 -41.06 2.30
C ALA A 20 -5.81 -42.52 1.97
N ALA A 21 -4.79 -43.39 1.98
CA ALA A 21 -4.92 -44.80 1.58
C ALA A 21 -5.80 -45.60 2.55
N ASP A 22 -5.82 -45.23 3.82
CA ASP A 22 -6.61 -45.82 4.90
C ASP A 22 -7.97 -45.14 5.12
N SER A 23 -8.35 -44.19 4.25
CA SER A 23 -9.62 -43.48 4.36
C SER A 23 -10.82 -44.46 4.41
N PRO A 24 -11.72 -44.33 5.41
CA PRO A 24 -12.91 -45.16 5.51
C PRO A 24 -13.83 -45.09 4.27
N LEU A 25 -13.74 -44.00 3.51
CA LEU A 25 -14.50 -43.81 2.27
C LEU A 25 -14.15 -44.88 1.23
N ARG A 26 -12.89 -45.34 1.18
CA ARG A 26 -12.44 -46.39 0.26
C ARG A 26 -13.05 -47.77 0.56
N GLN A 27 -13.63 -47.94 1.76
CA GLN A 27 -14.24 -49.20 2.20
C GLN A 27 -15.75 -49.24 1.96
N CYS A 28 -16.36 -48.14 1.49
CA CYS A 28 -17.80 -48.05 1.23
C CYS A 28 -18.14 -48.63 -0.16
N PRO A 29 -18.85 -49.77 -0.27
CA PRO A 29 -19.08 -50.45 -1.55
C PRO A 29 -20.06 -49.70 -2.48
N ASN A 30 -20.88 -48.80 -1.93
CA ASN A 30 -21.85 -47.99 -2.68
C ASN A 30 -21.37 -46.54 -2.90
N LEU A 31 -20.06 -46.30 -2.80
CA LEU A 31 -19.42 -45.00 -3.01
C LEU A 31 -18.49 -45.05 -4.22
N ILE A 32 -18.73 -44.19 -5.21
CA ILE A 32 -17.82 -43.99 -6.35
C ILE A 32 -16.85 -42.86 -5.98
N LEU A 33 -15.56 -43.08 -6.20
CA LEU A 33 -14.50 -42.12 -5.91
C LEU A 33 -13.73 -41.81 -7.20
N THR A 34 -13.64 -40.53 -7.56
CA THR A 34 -12.79 -40.03 -8.65
C THR A 34 -11.74 -39.07 -8.08
N PRO A 35 -10.50 -39.05 -8.62
CA PRO A 35 -9.43 -38.20 -8.10
C PRO A 35 -9.42 -36.81 -8.75
N HIS A 36 -10.40 -35.97 -8.40
CA HIS A 36 -10.51 -34.58 -8.87
C HIS A 36 -10.44 -34.45 -10.40
N LEU A 37 -11.22 -35.28 -11.09
CA LEU A 37 -11.20 -35.38 -12.55
C LEU A 37 -12.20 -34.45 -13.24
N GLY A 38 -13.00 -33.67 -12.50
CA GLY A 38 -14.06 -32.83 -13.06
C GLY A 38 -13.61 -31.87 -14.16
N ALA A 39 -12.38 -31.36 -14.09
CA ALA A 39 -11.77 -30.49 -15.11
C ALA A 39 -10.63 -31.16 -15.92
N SER A 40 -10.43 -32.47 -15.74
CA SER A 40 -9.38 -33.24 -16.42
C SER A 40 -9.84 -33.74 -17.80
N THR A 41 -10.41 -32.84 -18.62
CA THR A 41 -10.79 -33.12 -20.01
C THR A 41 -9.96 -32.26 -20.96
N ALA A 42 -9.75 -32.75 -22.19
CA ALA A 42 -8.96 -32.02 -23.19
C ALA A 42 -9.61 -30.66 -23.50
N GLU A 43 -10.95 -30.63 -23.62
CA GLU A 43 -11.72 -29.43 -23.92
C GLU A 43 -11.64 -28.40 -22.79
N ALA A 44 -11.63 -28.83 -21.52
CA ALA A 44 -11.47 -27.92 -20.39
C ALA A 44 -10.06 -27.32 -20.37
N GLN A 45 -9.03 -28.13 -20.60
CA GLN A 45 -7.64 -27.65 -20.65
C GLN A 45 -7.40 -26.68 -21.81
N ASP A 46 -7.96 -26.96 -22.99
CA ASP A 46 -7.88 -26.07 -24.16
C ASP A 46 -8.55 -24.71 -23.88
N ASN A 47 -9.76 -24.73 -23.29
CA ASN A 47 -10.48 -23.50 -22.93
C ASN A 47 -9.74 -22.68 -21.87
N VAL A 48 -9.20 -23.33 -20.83
CA VAL A 48 -8.38 -22.66 -19.81
C VAL A 48 -7.12 -22.05 -20.43
N GLY A 49 -6.45 -22.79 -21.32
CA GLY A 49 -5.28 -22.30 -22.04
C GLY A 49 -5.59 -21.06 -22.87
N LEU A 50 -6.71 -21.07 -23.60
CA LEU A 50 -7.19 -19.93 -24.38
C LEU A 50 -7.53 -18.73 -23.49
N GLU A 51 -8.23 -18.94 -22.37
CA GLU A 51 -8.60 -17.89 -21.42
C GLU A 51 -7.36 -17.20 -20.83
N VAL A 52 -6.35 -17.99 -20.41
CA VAL A 52 -5.08 -17.44 -19.88
C VAL A 52 -4.32 -16.68 -20.97
N ALA A 53 -4.22 -17.23 -22.18
CA ALA A 53 -3.54 -16.57 -23.30
C ALA A 53 -4.22 -15.24 -23.69
N GLN A 54 -5.56 -15.23 -23.72
CA GLN A 54 -6.33 -14.01 -24.00
C GLN A 54 -6.13 -12.98 -22.88
N GLY A 55 -6.18 -13.40 -21.60
CA GLY A 55 -5.92 -12.51 -20.48
C GLY A 55 -4.53 -11.86 -20.52
N ILE A 56 -3.50 -12.62 -20.91
CA ILE A 56 -2.15 -12.08 -21.13
C ILE A 56 -2.13 -11.08 -22.29
N ALA A 57 -2.76 -11.42 -23.42
CA ALA A 57 -2.83 -10.55 -24.60
C ALA A 57 -3.56 -9.22 -24.30
N ASP A 58 -4.72 -9.29 -23.64
CA ASP A 58 -5.52 -8.14 -23.24
C ASP A 58 -4.74 -7.23 -22.28
N TYR A 59 -3.98 -7.81 -21.35
CA TYR A 59 -3.13 -7.02 -20.45
C TYR A 59 -2.01 -6.31 -21.21
N LEU A 60 -1.30 -7.01 -22.09
CA LEU A 60 -0.17 -6.44 -22.84
C LEU A 60 -0.62 -5.38 -23.86
N GLN A 61 -1.81 -5.53 -24.46
CA GLN A 61 -2.31 -4.60 -25.48
C GLN A 61 -3.14 -3.46 -24.92
N HIS A 62 -3.91 -3.72 -23.86
CA HIS A 62 -4.95 -2.80 -23.37
C HIS A 62 -4.83 -2.48 -21.88
N GLY A 63 -3.90 -3.11 -21.15
CA GLY A 63 -3.70 -2.90 -19.71
C GLY A 63 -4.86 -3.42 -18.85
N SER A 64 -5.74 -4.25 -19.41
CA SER A 64 -6.92 -4.80 -18.75
C SER A 64 -6.69 -6.27 -18.40
N LEU A 65 -6.98 -6.66 -17.16
CA LEU A 65 -6.97 -8.07 -16.73
C LEU A 65 -8.34 -8.40 -16.14
N MET A 66 -9.18 -9.08 -16.91
CA MET A 66 -10.40 -9.69 -16.40
C MET A 66 -10.05 -10.97 -15.63
N ASN A 67 -10.81 -11.31 -14.60
CA ASN A 67 -10.59 -12.49 -13.75
C ASN A 67 -9.24 -12.49 -12.99
N SER A 68 -8.66 -11.31 -12.77
CA SER A 68 -7.48 -11.20 -11.91
C SER A 68 -7.85 -11.64 -10.50
N ILE A 69 -7.18 -12.68 -10.02
CA ILE A 69 -7.30 -13.10 -8.62
C ILE A 69 -6.71 -12.00 -7.71
N ASN A 70 -5.76 -11.22 -8.23
CA ASN A 70 -4.92 -10.30 -7.47
C ASN A 70 -5.20 -8.80 -7.69
N MET A 71 -6.16 -8.44 -8.55
CA MET A 71 -6.53 -7.06 -8.83
C MET A 71 -8.05 -6.96 -9.04
N PRO A 72 -8.72 -5.92 -8.53
CA PRO A 72 -10.13 -5.71 -8.83
C PRO A 72 -10.35 -5.59 -10.35
N SER A 73 -11.35 -6.30 -10.87
CA SER A 73 -11.74 -6.28 -12.28
C SER A 73 -12.22 -4.88 -12.66
N LEU A 74 -11.32 -4.05 -13.19
CA LEU A 74 -11.61 -2.71 -13.69
C LEU A 74 -11.47 -2.71 -15.20
N ASP A 75 -12.37 -2.03 -15.90
CA ASP A 75 -12.19 -1.77 -17.33
C ASP A 75 -10.95 -0.90 -17.57
N ALA A 76 -10.40 -0.92 -18.78
CA ALA A 76 -9.16 -0.21 -19.12
C ALA A 76 -9.23 1.31 -18.83
N GLN A 77 -10.37 1.95 -19.05
CA GLN A 77 -10.53 3.39 -18.81
C GLN A 77 -10.53 3.71 -17.31
N THR A 78 -11.25 2.93 -16.52
CA THR A 78 -11.26 3.07 -15.06
C THR A 78 -9.91 2.73 -14.46
N SER A 79 -9.26 1.66 -14.94
CA SER A 79 -7.91 1.26 -14.54
C SER A 79 -6.90 2.39 -14.75
N ALA A 80 -6.90 3.01 -15.94
CA ALA A 80 -6.01 4.13 -16.24
C ALA A 80 -6.20 5.33 -15.29
N LYS A 81 -7.44 5.62 -14.87
CA LYS A 81 -7.74 6.69 -13.91
C LYS A 81 -7.34 6.33 -12.48
N VAL A 82 -7.45 5.06 -12.09
CA VAL A 82 -7.17 4.58 -10.73
C VAL A 82 -5.67 4.32 -10.51
N GLN A 83 -4.92 3.94 -11.54
CA GLN A 83 -3.50 3.58 -11.44
C GLN A 83 -2.60 4.63 -10.74
N PRO A 84 -2.72 5.95 -11.03
CA PRO A 84 -1.96 6.96 -10.30
C PRO A 84 -2.23 6.95 -8.79
N TYR A 85 -3.50 6.71 -8.41
CA TYR A 85 -3.94 6.65 -7.02
C TYR A 85 -3.49 5.40 -6.30
N LEU A 86 -3.37 4.27 -7.00
CA LEU A 86 -2.79 3.06 -6.40
C LEU A 86 -1.33 3.30 -6.00
N ARG A 87 -0.53 3.85 -6.92
CA ARG A 87 0.88 4.16 -6.67
C ARG A 87 1.04 5.17 -5.54
N LEU A 88 0.30 6.29 -5.61
CA LEU A 88 0.34 7.30 -4.56
C LEU A 88 -0.13 6.73 -3.21
N GLY A 89 -1.25 6.00 -3.20
CA GLY A 89 -1.81 5.39 -2.00
C GLY A 89 -0.86 4.42 -1.31
N GLU A 90 -0.21 3.52 -2.07
CA GLU A 90 0.79 2.60 -1.53
C GLU A 90 1.98 3.35 -0.91
N ARG A 91 2.51 4.36 -1.59
CA ARG A 91 3.62 5.18 -1.07
C ARG A 91 3.21 5.99 0.17
N MET A 92 2.00 6.53 0.20
CA MET A 92 1.47 7.24 1.37
C MET A 92 1.27 6.28 2.55
N GLY A 93 0.77 5.07 2.30
CA GLY A 93 0.64 4.02 3.33
C GLY A 93 2.00 3.65 3.92
N LEU A 94 3.00 3.44 3.06
CA LEU A 94 4.38 3.16 3.45
C LEU A 94 4.96 4.29 4.30
N LEU A 95 4.84 5.54 3.85
CA LEU A 95 5.29 6.70 4.60
C LEU A 95 4.58 6.79 5.96
N LEU A 96 3.28 6.58 6.00
CA LEU A 96 2.50 6.61 7.24
C LEU A 96 2.91 5.49 8.20
N SER A 97 3.33 4.32 7.72
CA SER A 97 3.85 3.24 8.58
C SER A 97 5.17 3.60 9.26
N ARG A 98 6.04 4.36 8.58
CA ARG A 98 7.30 4.88 9.14
C ARG A 98 7.07 6.08 10.04
N LEU A 99 6.01 6.83 9.78
CA LEU A 99 5.63 7.96 10.60
C LEU A 99 4.89 7.55 11.88
N GLY A 100 4.07 6.52 11.75
CA GLY A 100 3.18 5.99 12.77
C GLY A 100 3.90 5.24 13.89
N GLN A 101 3.10 4.79 14.84
CA GLN A 101 3.59 4.18 16.07
C GLN A 101 3.08 2.75 16.19
N ALA A 102 3.82 1.95 16.97
CA ALA A 102 3.39 0.61 17.33
C ALA A 102 1.99 0.66 17.97
N GLY A 103 1.12 -0.28 17.62
CA GLY A 103 -0.25 -0.31 18.12
C GLY A 103 -1.22 0.62 17.40
N THR A 104 -0.97 0.95 16.12
CA THR A 104 -1.99 1.63 15.30
C THR A 104 -3.24 0.75 15.19
N GLU A 105 -4.37 1.27 15.67
CA GLU A 105 -5.66 0.56 15.75
C GLU A 105 -6.67 1.04 14.71
N ARG A 106 -6.50 2.25 14.16
CA ARG A 106 -7.42 2.82 13.18
C ARG A 106 -6.72 3.56 12.06
N LEU A 107 -7.13 3.28 10.82
CA LEU A 107 -6.69 3.93 9.60
C LEU A 107 -7.89 4.56 8.90
N VAL A 108 -7.89 5.88 8.74
CA VAL A 108 -8.97 6.63 8.08
C VAL A 108 -8.46 7.18 6.76
N ILE A 109 -9.07 6.74 5.67
CA ILE A 109 -8.78 7.16 4.30
C ILE A 109 -9.86 8.15 3.86
N THR A 110 -9.47 9.37 3.52
CA THR A 110 -10.38 10.40 3.04
C THR A 110 -10.06 10.73 1.59
N TYR A 111 -11.07 10.59 0.74
CA TYR A 111 -11.04 10.96 -0.67
C TYR A 111 -11.71 12.32 -0.82
N GLY A 112 -11.09 13.25 -1.55
CA GLY A 112 -11.71 14.54 -1.82
C GLY A 112 -11.45 15.03 -3.25
N GLY A 113 -12.34 15.92 -3.72
CA GLY A 113 -12.36 16.36 -5.11
C GLY A 113 -12.63 15.20 -6.07
N LEU A 114 -11.90 15.15 -7.20
CA LEU A 114 -12.07 14.09 -8.22
C LEU A 114 -11.85 12.67 -7.68
N ALA A 115 -11.08 12.52 -6.59
CA ALA A 115 -10.85 11.23 -5.95
C ALA A 115 -12.15 10.58 -5.42
N THR A 116 -13.19 11.38 -5.15
CA THR A 116 -14.49 10.89 -4.67
C THR A 116 -15.28 10.13 -5.72
N GLU A 117 -14.99 10.34 -7.00
CA GLU A 117 -15.66 9.72 -8.15
C GLU A 117 -15.07 8.34 -8.49
N LEU A 118 -13.91 8.00 -7.92
CA LEU A 118 -13.19 6.77 -8.21
C LEU A 118 -13.69 5.58 -7.37
N PRO A 119 -13.46 4.35 -7.85
CA PRO A 119 -13.57 3.16 -7.01
C PRO A 119 -12.60 3.25 -5.82
N GLY A 120 -13.14 3.33 -4.59
CA GLY A 120 -12.35 3.51 -3.37
C GLY A 120 -11.59 2.25 -2.94
N ASP A 121 -12.20 1.07 -3.08
CA ASP A 121 -11.64 -0.20 -2.59
C ASP A 121 -10.24 -0.55 -3.15
N PRO A 122 -9.97 -0.45 -4.46
CA PRO A 122 -8.61 -0.66 -4.99
C PRO A 122 -7.57 0.26 -4.34
N ILE A 123 -7.92 1.54 -4.16
CA ILE A 123 -7.04 2.56 -3.56
C ILE A 123 -6.82 2.25 -2.08
N ALA A 124 -7.88 1.89 -1.35
CA ALA A 124 -7.77 1.50 0.05
C ALA A 124 -6.87 0.28 0.22
N ARG A 125 -6.99 -0.75 -0.63
CA ARG A 125 -6.11 -1.93 -0.60
C ARG A 125 -4.64 -1.56 -0.83
N ALA A 126 -4.36 -0.69 -1.80
CA ALA A 126 -3.00 -0.20 -2.04
C ALA A 126 -2.43 0.54 -0.83
N ILE A 127 -3.23 1.40 -0.20
CA ILE A 127 -2.86 2.12 1.02
C ILE A 127 -2.55 1.15 2.17
N ILE A 128 -3.45 0.20 2.44
CA ILE A 128 -3.26 -0.77 3.53
C ILE A 128 -2.04 -1.63 3.24
N LYS A 129 -1.81 -2.01 1.98
CA LYS A 129 -0.64 -2.80 1.56
C LYS A 129 0.65 -2.04 1.88
N GLY A 130 0.73 -0.78 1.47
CA GLY A 130 1.86 0.08 1.82
C GLY A 130 2.05 0.23 3.33
N PHE A 131 0.94 0.38 4.07
CA PHE A 131 0.97 0.57 5.52
C PHE A 131 1.43 -0.68 6.28
N LEU A 132 0.96 -1.87 5.88
CA LEU A 132 1.30 -3.14 6.54
C LEU A 132 2.60 -3.76 6.03
N GLY A 133 3.01 -3.46 4.79
CA GLY A 133 4.14 -4.09 4.12
C GLY A 133 5.50 -3.90 4.80
N THR A 134 5.65 -2.91 5.69
CA THR A 134 6.88 -2.72 6.48
C THR A 134 7.01 -3.65 7.67
N ALA A 135 5.89 -4.16 8.19
CA ALA A 135 5.86 -5.09 9.32
C ALA A 135 5.79 -6.56 8.88
N MET A 136 5.61 -6.80 7.59
CA MET A 136 5.34 -8.11 7.02
C MET A 136 6.42 -8.48 6.00
N GLY A 137 6.94 -9.71 6.10
CA GLY A 137 7.68 -10.32 4.99
C GLY A 137 6.81 -10.48 3.73
N GLU A 138 7.35 -11.16 2.72
CA GLU A 138 6.90 -11.25 1.31
C GLU A 138 5.42 -11.66 1.00
N GLU A 139 4.49 -11.70 1.95
CA GLU A 139 3.13 -12.28 1.77
C GLU A 139 1.94 -11.30 1.67
N VAL A 140 2.17 -9.98 1.73
CA VAL A 140 1.07 -9.00 1.63
C VAL A 140 0.74 -8.71 0.16
N ASN A 141 -0.44 -9.14 -0.29
CA ASN A 141 -0.97 -8.85 -1.63
C ASN A 141 -2.30 -8.09 -1.56
N LEU A 142 -2.76 -7.55 -2.69
CA LEU A 142 -3.96 -6.70 -2.71
C LEU A 142 -5.25 -7.46 -2.33
N VAL A 143 -5.27 -8.79 -2.36
CA VAL A 143 -6.45 -9.63 -2.11
C VAL A 143 -6.69 -9.78 -0.62
N ASN A 144 -5.66 -10.23 0.10
CA ASN A 144 -5.74 -10.59 1.51
C ASN A 144 -5.60 -9.38 2.45
N VAL A 145 -5.12 -8.24 1.95
CA VAL A 145 -4.72 -7.10 2.79
C VAL A 145 -5.80 -6.61 3.76
N ARG A 146 -7.08 -6.62 3.38
CA ARG A 146 -8.18 -6.23 4.28
C ARG A 146 -8.43 -7.26 5.38
N ALA A 147 -8.35 -8.55 5.05
CA ALA A 147 -8.47 -9.62 6.02
C ALA A 147 -7.31 -9.55 7.04
N MET A 148 -6.09 -9.36 6.54
CA MET A 148 -4.89 -9.20 7.35
C MET A 148 -4.93 -7.97 8.26
N ALA A 149 -5.50 -6.85 7.79
CA ALA A 149 -5.74 -5.67 8.61
C ALA A 149 -6.70 -5.98 9.76
N LYS A 150 -7.83 -6.63 9.44
CA LYS A 150 -8.85 -7.00 10.43
C LYS A 150 -8.32 -7.99 11.48
N GLU A 151 -7.57 -9.00 11.08
CA GLU A 151 -6.94 -9.98 11.98
C GLU A 151 -5.99 -9.33 12.99
N ARG A 152 -5.36 -8.20 12.62
CA ARG A 152 -4.50 -7.40 13.50
C ARG A 152 -5.26 -6.35 14.31
N GLY A 153 -6.59 -6.32 14.23
CA GLY A 153 -7.42 -5.32 14.91
C GLY A 153 -7.33 -3.92 14.30
N LEU A 154 -6.79 -3.76 13.08
CA LEU A 154 -6.76 -2.48 12.38
C LEU A 154 -8.14 -2.20 11.76
N ILE A 155 -8.81 -1.18 12.29
CA ILE A 155 -10.07 -0.68 11.74
C ILE A 155 -9.75 0.25 10.58
N VAL A 156 -10.28 -0.05 9.39
CA VAL A 156 -10.11 0.82 8.21
C VAL A 156 -11.44 1.50 7.88
N GLU A 157 -11.43 2.83 7.85
CA GLU A 157 -12.58 3.67 7.51
C GLU A 157 -12.30 4.45 6.22
N GLU A 158 -13.29 4.52 5.34
CA GLU A 158 -13.23 5.28 4.09
C GLU A 158 -14.27 6.40 4.12
N ILE A 159 -13.83 7.63 3.81
CA ILE A 159 -14.65 8.84 3.86
C ILE A 159 -14.55 9.54 2.51
N LYS A 160 -15.68 9.82 1.87
CA LYS A 160 -15.73 10.77 0.75
C LYS A 160 -16.05 12.16 1.30
N SER A 161 -15.14 13.10 1.11
CA SER A 161 -15.25 14.47 1.61
C SER A 161 -15.65 15.43 0.50
N SER A 162 -16.56 16.35 0.83
CA SER A 162 -16.92 17.51 0.00
C SER A 162 -16.21 18.80 0.44
N GLU A 163 -15.20 18.68 1.33
CA GLU A 163 -14.38 19.80 1.77
C GLU A 163 -13.65 20.44 0.58
N GLN A 164 -13.78 21.77 0.47
CA GLN A 164 -13.02 22.54 -0.50
C GLN A 164 -11.61 22.76 0.03
N VAL A 165 -10.63 22.29 -0.74
CA VAL A 165 -9.20 22.49 -0.50
C VAL A 165 -8.56 23.09 -1.75
N ASP A 166 -7.32 23.54 -1.65
CA ASP A 166 -6.59 24.17 -2.76
C ASP A 166 -6.27 23.21 -3.93
N PHE A 167 -6.54 21.91 -3.74
CA PHE A 167 -6.30 20.86 -4.70
C PHE A 167 -7.60 20.38 -5.35
N LYS A 168 -7.58 20.18 -6.67
CA LYS A 168 -8.72 19.60 -7.43
C LYS A 168 -9.07 18.18 -6.99
N GLU A 169 -8.09 17.47 -6.47
CA GLU A 169 -8.20 16.09 -6.00
C GLU A 169 -7.18 15.86 -4.91
N TRP A 170 -7.54 15.07 -3.89
CA TRP A 170 -6.61 14.72 -2.82
C TRP A 170 -7.00 13.42 -2.11
N LEU A 171 -5.98 12.79 -1.53
CA LEU A 171 -6.11 11.70 -0.57
C LEU A 171 -5.58 12.18 0.79
N HIS A 172 -6.30 11.88 1.87
CA HIS A 172 -5.81 12.00 3.24
C HIS A 172 -5.77 10.61 3.85
N ILE A 173 -4.70 10.29 4.54
CA ILE A 173 -4.62 9.07 5.32
C ILE A 173 -4.23 9.46 6.73
N ARG A 174 -5.02 9.02 7.70
CA ARG A 174 -4.80 9.28 9.13
C ARG A 174 -4.70 7.94 9.85
N ALA A 175 -3.60 7.72 10.57
CA ALA A 175 -3.42 6.58 11.45
C ALA A 175 -3.50 7.02 12.91
N TRP A 176 -4.23 6.27 13.72
CA TRP A 176 -4.41 6.50 15.16
C TRP A 176 -3.86 5.34 15.97
N ALA A 177 -3.10 5.67 17.02
CA ALA A 177 -2.68 4.76 18.08
C ALA A 177 -3.07 5.40 19.41
N GLY A 178 -4.24 5.03 19.96
CA GLY A 178 -4.85 5.74 21.07
C GLY A 178 -5.13 7.21 20.72
N GLU A 179 -4.61 8.14 21.52
CA GLU A 179 -4.79 9.59 21.31
C GLU A 179 -3.83 10.17 20.25
N GLN A 180 -2.77 9.45 19.91
CA GLN A 180 -1.78 9.93 18.96
C GLN A 180 -2.23 9.70 17.52
N LYS A 181 -2.02 10.71 16.70
CA LYS A 181 -2.42 10.73 15.30
C LYS A 181 -1.25 11.16 14.43
N VAL A 182 -1.00 10.40 13.39
CA VAL A 182 -0.17 10.83 12.27
C VAL A 182 -1.01 10.90 11.00
N SER A 183 -0.66 11.81 10.09
CA SER A 183 -1.40 11.94 8.84
C SER A 183 -0.52 12.34 7.66
N VAL A 184 -0.87 11.84 6.49
CA VAL A 184 -0.24 12.17 5.21
C VAL A 184 -1.36 12.58 4.25
N ALA A 185 -1.20 13.70 3.54
CA ALA A 185 -2.07 14.07 2.44
C ALA A 185 -1.29 14.14 1.13
N GLY A 186 -1.88 13.63 0.05
CA GLY A 186 -1.30 13.57 -1.27
C GLY A 186 -2.23 14.12 -2.33
N SER A 187 -1.65 14.65 -3.40
CA SER A 187 -2.35 15.15 -4.58
C SER A 187 -1.49 14.93 -5.84
N PHE A 188 -1.98 15.37 -6.99
CA PHE A 188 -1.31 15.27 -8.28
C PHE A 188 -1.11 16.66 -8.89
N PHE A 189 0.05 16.88 -9.49
CA PHE A 189 0.44 18.16 -10.07
C PHE A 189 0.59 18.05 -11.59
N GLY A 190 0.11 19.08 -12.28
CA GLY A 190 0.16 19.19 -13.74
C GLY A 190 -0.74 18.19 -14.48
N LEU A 191 -0.77 18.31 -15.80
CA LEU A 191 -1.56 17.42 -16.67
C LEU A 191 -1.03 15.98 -16.67
N ALA A 192 0.25 15.79 -16.35
CA ALA A 192 0.90 14.49 -16.28
C ALA A 192 0.61 13.74 -14.97
N GLN A 193 -0.19 14.32 -14.05
CA GLN A 193 -0.54 13.74 -12.75
C GLN A 193 0.68 13.27 -11.95
N HIS A 194 1.67 14.15 -11.78
CA HIS A 194 2.84 13.82 -10.97
C HIS A 194 2.45 13.77 -9.49
N PRO A 195 2.67 12.65 -8.79
CA PRO A 195 2.28 12.51 -7.39
C PRO A 195 3.10 13.43 -6.49
N ARG A 196 2.43 14.03 -5.51
CA ARG A 196 3.05 14.86 -4.46
C ARG A 196 2.42 14.57 -3.12
N ILE A 197 3.24 14.44 -2.08
CA ILE A 197 2.77 14.62 -0.71
C ILE A 197 2.70 16.11 -0.45
N VAL A 198 1.51 16.59 -0.11
CA VAL A 198 1.19 18.00 0.04
C VAL A 198 1.06 18.42 1.51
N ARG A 199 0.93 17.45 2.42
CA ARG A 199 0.85 17.71 3.86
C ARG A 199 1.34 16.51 4.67
N LEU A 200 2.11 16.78 5.71
CA LEU A 200 2.48 15.83 6.76
C LEU A 200 2.01 16.39 8.09
N ASN A 201 1.17 15.65 8.80
CA ASN A 201 0.46 16.12 9.98
C ASN A 201 -0.26 17.45 9.70
N SER A 202 0.07 18.52 10.43
CA SER A 202 -0.45 19.87 10.19
C SER A 202 0.41 20.71 9.24
N GLN A 203 1.59 20.24 8.84
CA GLN A 203 2.55 21.05 8.10
C GLN A 203 2.40 20.84 6.58
N PRO A 204 2.22 21.93 5.81
CA PRO A 204 2.24 21.86 4.35
C PRO A 204 3.66 21.52 3.88
N VAL A 205 3.75 20.62 2.91
CA VAL A 205 5.02 20.18 2.30
C VAL A 205 4.82 19.96 0.80
N GLU A 206 5.90 19.80 0.05
CA GLU A 206 5.88 19.44 -1.36
C GLU A 206 6.95 18.37 -1.60
N ILE A 207 6.59 17.11 -1.34
CA ILE A 207 7.53 15.98 -1.42
C ILE A 207 7.17 15.10 -2.62
N VAL A 208 8.18 14.67 -3.36
CA VAL A 208 8.02 13.62 -4.39
C VAL A 208 8.07 12.26 -3.68
N PRO A 209 7.02 11.42 -3.74
CA PRO A 209 6.99 10.13 -3.03
C PRO A 209 7.78 9.03 -3.76
N GLU A 210 9.02 9.34 -4.16
CA GLU A 210 9.94 8.47 -4.90
C GLU A 210 11.37 8.60 -4.34
N GLY A 211 12.18 7.56 -4.57
CA GLY A 211 13.57 7.53 -4.12
C GLY A 211 13.69 7.47 -2.60
N ILE A 212 14.80 8.01 -2.08
CA ILE A 212 15.07 8.04 -0.64
C ILE A 212 14.56 9.36 -0.09
N LEU A 213 13.59 9.27 0.83
CA LEU A 213 13.04 10.40 1.54
C LEU A 213 13.70 10.51 2.91
N PHE A 214 14.49 11.55 3.10
CA PHE A 214 15.03 11.96 4.39
C PHE A 214 14.13 13.02 5.01
N MET A 215 13.78 12.88 6.28
CA MET A 215 13.00 13.86 7.02
C MET A 215 13.64 14.14 8.38
N MET A 216 13.55 15.37 8.84
CA MET A 216 13.92 15.76 10.20
C MET A 216 12.96 16.83 10.72
N SER A 217 12.80 16.88 12.04
CA SER A 217 12.26 18.06 12.71
C SER A 217 13.41 18.91 13.21
N ASN A 218 13.30 20.22 13.12
CA ASN A 218 14.34 21.10 13.61
C ASN A 218 13.78 22.43 14.10
N LYS A 219 14.50 23.10 14.99
CA LYS A 219 14.19 24.49 15.33
C LYS A 219 14.45 25.40 14.14
N ASP A 220 13.52 26.31 13.83
CA ASP A 220 13.67 27.29 12.76
C ASP A 220 14.63 28.40 13.21
N ARG A 221 15.92 28.24 12.93
CA ARG A 221 16.94 29.23 13.22
C ARG A 221 17.82 29.55 12.00
N PRO A 222 18.37 30.77 11.92
CA PRO A 222 19.33 31.11 10.88
C PRO A 222 20.48 30.10 10.78
N GLY A 223 20.79 29.68 9.55
CA GLY A 223 21.90 28.78 9.25
C GLY A 223 21.56 27.27 9.27
N ILE A 224 20.40 26.84 9.76
CA ILE A 224 20.08 25.41 9.90
C ILE A 224 20.07 24.66 8.55
N VAL A 225 19.47 25.27 7.52
CA VAL A 225 19.46 24.69 6.16
C VAL A 225 20.87 24.63 5.56
N GLY A 226 21.69 25.65 5.81
CA GLY A 226 23.08 25.68 5.36
C GLY A 226 23.94 24.63 6.05
N HIS A 227 23.73 24.42 7.36
CA HIS A 227 24.38 23.36 8.12
C HIS A 227 24.01 21.98 7.55
N LEU A 228 22.71 21.70 7.38
CA LEU A 228 22.23 20.45 6.79
C LEU A 228 22.84 20.17 5.42
N GLY A 229 22.78 21.15 4.52
CA GLY A 229 23.37 21.02 3.18
C GLY A 229 24.88 20.79 3.22
N SER A 230 25.60 21.43 4.14
CA SER A 230 27.04 21.26 4.30
C SER A 230 27.40 19.87 4.81
N VAL A 231 26.71 19.37 5.84
CA VAL A 231 26.94 18.03 6.38
C VAL A 231 26.67 16.97 5.30
N LEU A 232 25.50 17.00 4.66
CA LEU A 232 25.18 16.06 3.58
C LEU A 232 26.20 16.13 2.43
N GLY A 233 26.61 17.33 2.02
CA GLY A 233 27.63 17.53 1.00
C GLY A 233 29.00 16.97 1.37
N ASN A 234 29.45 17.15 2.62
CA ASN A 234 30.71 16.59 3.12
C ASN A 234 30.71 15.05 3.09
N HIS A 235 29.55 14.43 3.29
CA HIS A 235 29.34 12.99 3.19
C HIS A 235 28.93 12.54 1.77
N SER A 236 29.05 13.41 0.77
CA SER A 236 28.75 13.13 -0.64
C SER A 236 27.30 12.66 -0.91
N VAL A 237 26.35 13.15 -0.11
CA VAL A 237 24.91 12.91 -0.30
C VAL A 237 24.29 14.09 -1.05
N ASN A 238 23.85 13.84 -2.29
CA ASN A 238 23.17 14.85 -3.10
C ASN A 238 21.69 15.02 -2.70
N ILE A 239 21.19 16.25 -2.79
CA ILE A 239 19.79 16.62 -2.53
C ILE A 239 19.11 16.91 -3.88
N ALA A 240 18.17 16.06 -4.27
CA ALA A 240 17.41 16.19 -5.50
C ALA A 240 16.19 17.12 -5.35
N ASN A 241 15.58 17.15 -4.17
CA ASN A 241 14.48 18.04 -3.85
C ASN A 241 14.47 18.36 -2.36
N MET A 242 14.00 19.55 -2.00
CA MET A 242 13.86 20.02 -0.62
C MET A 242 12.52 20.70 -0.42
N SER A 243 11.82 20.29 0.64
CA SER A 243 10.65 20.98 1.17
C SER A 243 10.86 21.32 2.64
N LEU A 244 10.52 22.55 3.02
CA LEU A 244 10.63 23.06 4.37
C LEU A 244 9.28 23.66 4.78
N GLY A 245 8.65 23.07 5.79
CA GLY A 245 7.43 23.59 6.41
C GLY A 245 7.71 23.99 7.85
N ARG A 246 7.38 25.22 8.24
CA ARG A 246 7.50 25.70 9.62
C ARG A 246 6.14 26.01 10.24
N ASP A 247 6.01 25.81 11.55
CA ASP A 247 4.77 26.15 12.27
C ASP A 247 4.60 27.68 12.39
N ARG A 248 5.67 28.37 12.79
CA ARG A 248 5.79 29.82 12.93
C ARG A 248 7.26 30.21 12.80
N GLU A 249 7.52 31.50 12.62
CA GLU A 249 8.87 32.04 12.62
C GLU A 249 9.57 31.77 13.97
N GLY A 250 10.76 31.17 13.94
CA GLY A 250 11.53 30.86 15.14
C GLY A 250 11.04 29.63 15.93
N GLY A 251 10.00 28.94 15.44
CA GLY A 251 9.40 27.77 16.06
C GLY A 251 10.03 26.46 15.59
N GLU A 252 9.17 25.48 15.31
CA GLU A 252 9.56 24.15 14.81
C GLU A 252 9.32 24.06 13.31
N ALA A 253 10.25 23.38 12.63
CA ALA A 253 10.22 23.12 11.21
C ALA A 253 10.34 21.62 10.93
N LEU A 254 9.73 21.20 9.82
CA LEU A 254 9.92 19.91 9.20
C LEU A 254 10.65 20.13 7.89
N THR A 255 11.85 19.55 7.82
CA THR A 255 12.63 19.50 6.60
C THR A 255 12.47 18.12 5.98
N ALA A 256 12.08 18.05 4.71
CA ALA A 256 11.96 16.83 3.94
C ALA A 256 12.77 16.94 2.65
N LEU A 257 13.65 15.96 2.42
CA LEU A 257 14.59 15.93 1.31
C LEU A 257 14.41 14.64 0.51
N ASN A 258 14.34 14.74 -0.82
CA ASN A 258 14.63 13.61 -1.68
C ASN A 258 16.15 13.60 -1.91
N ILE A 259 16.81 12.50 -1.55
CA ILE A 259 18.27 12.35 -1.65
C ILE A 259 18.65 11.14 -2.50
N ASP A 260 19.84 11.18 -3.08
CA ASP A 260 20.28 10.16 -4.05
C ASP A 260 20.88 8.91 -3.39
N SER A 261 21.33 9.02 -2.13
CA SER A 261 21.94 7.93 -1.38
C SER A 261 21.58 7.99 0.11
N VAL A 262 21.64 6.84 0.79
CA VAL A 262 21.36 6.76 2.22
C VAL A 262 22.53 7.37 2.99
N PRO A 263 22.28 8.34 3.89
CA PRO A 263 23.34 8.91 4.72
C PRO A 263 24.02 7.83 5.56
N SER A 264 25.35 7.90 5.66
CA SER A 264 26.11 6.99 6.50
C SER A 264 25.79 7.21 7.99
N PRO A 265 26.06 6.21 8.87
CA PRO A 265 25.92 6.39 10.31
C PRO A 265 26.71 7.60 10.85
N GLU A 266 27.89 7.88 10.28
CA GLU A 266 28.71 9.03 10.64
C GLU A 266 28.04 10.35 10.25
N CYS A 267 27.42 10.41 9.07
CA CYS A 267 26.66 11.57 8.62
C CYS A 267 25.46 11.84 9.54
N LEU A 268 24.75 10.78 9.93
CA LEU A 268 23.61 10.90 10.84
C LEU A 268 24.04 11.37 12.23
N ALA A 269 25.12 10.82 12.77
CA ALA A 269 25.67 11.22 14.06
C ALA A 269 26.12 12.69 14.08
N GLU A 270 26.66 13.20 12.97
CA GLU A 270 27.03 14.62 12.83
C GLU A 270 25.79 15.54 12.83
N LEU A 271 24.71 15.14 12.16
CA LEU A 271 23.44 15.87 12.19
C LEU A 271 22.79 15.83 13.58
N GLU A 272 22.82 14.68 14.25
CA GLU A 272 22.27 14.49 15.60
C GLU A 272 23.08 15.21 16.69
N ALA A 273 24.30 15.66 16.38
CA ALA A 273 25.09 16.47 17.30
C ALA A 273 24.57 17.91 17.42
N ASP A 274 23.77 18.39 16.46
CA ASP A 274 23.09 19.67 16.55
C ASP A 274 21.84 19.53 17.45
N PRO A 275 21.78 20.21 18.63
CA PRO A 275 20.67 20.07 19.57
C PRO A 275 19.33 20.58 19.01
N ASP A 276 19.37 21.36 17.93
CA ASP A 276 18.18 21.86 17.26
C ASP A 276 17.69 20.93 16.13
N ILE A 277 18.34 19.77 15.89
CA ILE A 277 17.89 18.73 14.95
C ILE A 277 17.38 17.51 15.72
N ASN A 278 16.17 17.07 15.40
CA ASN A 278 15.47 15.99 16.08
C ASN A 278 14.74 15.08 15.07
N ASN A 279 14.41 13.86 15.50
CA ASN A 279 13.52 12.95 14.77
C ASN A 279 13.93 12.68 13.31
N ILE A 280 15.21 12.42 13.05
CA ILE A 280 15.66 12.03 11.72
C ILE A 280 15.01 10.70 11.32
N ARG A 281 14.40 10.66 10.13
CA ARG A 281 13.73 9.49 9.57
C ARG A 281 14.09 9.35 8.10
N ILE A 282 14.42 8.12 7.70
CA ILE A 282 14.69 7.76 6.31
C ILE A 282 13.63 6.76 5.85
N VAL A 283 12.99 7.03 4.71
CA VAL A 283 11.97 6.19 4.09
C VAL A 283 12.40 5.85 2.67
N GLN A 284 12.24 4.58 2.28
CA GLN A 284 12.59 4.01 0.97
C GLN A 284 11.40 3.23 0.40
#